data_AF-A0A431UXZ0-F1
#
_entry.id   AF-A0A431UXZ0-F1
#
_cell.length_a   1.000
_cell.length_b   1.000
_cell.length_c   1.000
_cell.angle_alpha   90.00
_cell.angle_beta   90.00
_cell.angle_gamma   90.00
#
_symmetry.space_group_name_H-M   'P 1'
#
loop_
_entity.id
_entity.type
_entity.pdbx_description
1 polymer ?
#
loop_
_entity_poly.entity_id
_entity_poly.type
_entity_poly.pdbx_seq_one_letter_code
_entity_poly.pdbx_strand_id
1 'polypeptide(L)' 'MTTATATGKKQSIRVFLDAADYGRYLVQAGTHHVTPSALGELLIQDGLARLERDDFTALGLATASPASHDSGAN' A
#
# COMPACT_ATOMS: atom_id res chain seq x y z
N MET A 1 -7.93 -23.88 16.54
CA MET A 1 -7.44 -22.59 16.03
C MET A 1 -7.41 -22.71 14.52
N THR A 2 -8.53 -22.39 13.87
CA THR A 2 -8.74 -22.67 12.45
C THR A 2 -8.29 -21.47 11.65
N THR A 3 -7.11 -21.56 11.03
CA THR A 3 -6.62 -20.55 10.09
C THR A 3 -7.47 -20.64 8.83
N ALA A 4 -8.44 -19.74 8.70
CA ALA A 4 -9.15 -19.52 7.45
C ALA A 4 -8.16 -18.86 6.48
N THR A 5 -7.62 -19.64 5.54
CA THR A 5 -6.88 -19.11 4.39
C THR A 5 -7.89 -18.40 3.51
N ALA A 6 -8.07 -17.09 3.70
CA ALA A 6 -8.86 -16.28 2.79
C ALA A 6 -8.15 -16.22 1.43
N THR A 7 -8.41 -17.18 0.55
CA THR A 7 -8.09 -17.12 -0.88
C THR A 7 -9.06 -16.16 -1.57
N GLY A 8 -9.12 -14.92 -1.08
CA GLY A 8 -9.88 -13.85 -1.70
C GLY A 8 -9.21 -13.42 -2.99
N LYS A 9 -9.98 -13.27 -4.07
CA LYS A 9 -9.48 -12.69 -5.32
C LYS A 9 -8.94 -11.29 -5.02
N LYS A 10 -7.65 -11.06 -5.27
CA LYS A 10 -7.03 -9.74 -5.15
C LYS A 10 -7.66 -8.80 -6.18
N GLN A 11 -8.05 -7.61 -5.73
CA GLN A 11 -8.51 -6.54 -6.61
C GLN A 11 -7.30 -5.80 -7.18
N SER A 12 -7.32 -5.49 -8.47
CA SER A 12 -6.26 -4.70 -9.08
C SER A 12 -6.49 -3.21 -8.82
N ILE A 13 -5.39 -2.49 -8.61
CA ILE A 13 -5.37 -1.03 -8.60
C ILE A 13 -4.49 -0.53 -9.74
N ARG A 14 -4.78 0.67 -10.26
CA ARG A 14 -3.92 1.36 -11.23
C ARG A 14 -3.10 2.40 -10.50
N VAL A 15 -1.78 2.37 -10.70
CA VAL A 15 -0.85 3.36 -10.19
C VAL A 15 -0.09 3.93 -11.37
N PHE A 16 0.02 5.26 -11.41
CA PHE A 16 0.78 5.97 -12.43
C PHE A 16 2.05 6.51 -11.78
N LEU A 17 3.20 6.15 -12.36
CA LEU A 17 4.52 6.65 -11.98
C LEU A 17 5.10 7.41 -13.17
N ASP A 18 5.83 8.48 -12.90
CA ASP A 18 6.66 9.06 -13.94
C ASP A 18 7.84 8.13 -14.29
N ALA A 19 8.57 8.46 -15.36
CA ALA A 19 9.65 7.60 -15.85
C ALA A 19 10.79 7.43 -14.82
N ALA A 20 11.08 8.46 -14.02
CA ALA A 20 12.16 8.42 -13.05
C ALA A 20 11.80 7.52 -11.88
N ASP A 21 10.60 7.67 -11.34
CA ASP A 21 10.09 6.85 -10.24
C ASP A 21 9.81 5.42 -10.68
N TYR A 22 9.35 5.20 -11.92
CA TYR A 22 9.21 3.85 -12.48
C TYR A 22 10.56 3.13 -12.56
N GLY A 23 11.62 3.82 -13.00
CA GLY A 23 12.97 3.27 -13.03
C GLY A 23 13.47 2.88 -11.64
N ARG A 24 13.32 3.78 -10.66
CA ARG A 24 13.68 3.51 -9.25
C ARG A 24 12.90 2.32 -8.69
N TYR A 25 11.60 2.26 -8.97
CA TYR A 25 10.73 1.18 -8.55
C TYR A 25 11.19 -0.19 -9.07
N LEU A 26 11.53 -0.29 -10.36
CA LEU A 26 12.06 -1.53 -10.94
C LEU A 26 13.40 -1.93 -10.34
N VAL A 27 14.29 -0.97 -10.07
CA VAL A 27 15.57 -1.23 -9.39
C VAL A 27 15.31 -1.83 -8.01
N GLN A 28 14.42 -1.25 -7.21
CA GLN A 28 14.08 -1.78 -5.89
C GLN A 28 13.51 -3.20 -5.96
N ALA A 29 12.62 -3.46 -6.92
CA ALA A 29 12.06 -4.80 -7.10
C ALA A 29 13.17 -5.83 -7.38
N GLY A 30 14.10 -5.49 -8.27
CA GLY A 30 15.27 -6.30 -8.58
C GLY A 30 16.20 -6.52 -7.38
N THR A 31 16.52 -5.44 -6.65
CA THR A 31 17.38 -5.47 -5.45
C THR A 31 16.83 -6.39 -4.36
N HIS A 32 15.51 -6.41 -4.17
CA HIS A 32 14.85 -7.21 -3.15
C HIS A 32 14.35 -8.57 -3.64
N HIS A 33 14.71 -8.98 -4.87
CA HIS A 33 14.33 -10.25 -5.46
C HIS A 33 12.81 -10.53 -5.47
N VAL A 34 12.02 -9.48 -5.69
CA VAL A 34 10.55 -9.57 -5.78
C VAL A 34 10.06 -9.08 -7.13
N THR A 35 8.88 -9.54 -7.56
CA THR A 35 8.25 -8.98 -8.76
C THR A 35 7.80 -7.54 -8.50
N PRO A 36 7.71 -6.68 -9.53
CA PRO A 36 7.18 -5.34 -9.37
C PRO A 36 5.80 -5.34 -8.70
N SER A 37 4.89 -6.26 -9.06
CA SER A 37 3.58 -6.33 -8.41
C SER A 37 3.66 -6.69 -6.93
N ALA A 38 4.57 -7.60 -6.54
CA ALA A 38 4.77 -7.97 -5.14
C ALA A 38 5.38 -6.82 -4.32
N LEU A 39 6.36 -6.09 -4.89
CA LEU A 39 6.89 -4.89 -4.23
C LEU A 39 5.78 -3.86 -3.98
N GLY A 40 4.96 -3.60 -4.99
CA GLY A 40 3.86 -2.65 -4.88
C GLY A 40 2.87 -3.05 -3.79
N GLU A 41 2.51 -4.33 -3.73
CA GLU A 41 1.65 -4.87 -2.67
C GLU A 41 2.25 -4.64 -1.28
N LEU A 42 3.55 -4.91 -1.08
CA LEU A 42 4.23 -4.70 0.20
C LEU A 42 4.26 -3.22 0.60
N LEU A 43 4.54 -2.32 -0.35
CA LEU A 43 4.56 -0.88 -0.10
C LEU A 43 3.16 -0.34 0.25
N ILE A 44 2.11 -0.86 -0.38
CA ILE A 44 0.72 -0.51 -0.06
C ILE A 44 0.36 -1.00 1.33
N GLN A 45 0.70 -2.25 1.67
CA GLN A 45 0.43 -2.81 3.00
C GLN A 45 1.14 -2.03 4.11
N ASP A 46 2.42 -1.70 3.92
CA ASP A 46 3.16 -0.85 4.85
C ASP A 46 2.54 0.53 4.97
N GLY A 47 2.21 1.17 3.84
CA GLY A 47 1.54 2.46 3.81
C GLY A 47 0.22 2.46 4.61
N LEU A 48 -0.64 1.46 4.39
CA LEU A 48 -1.89 1.32 5.15
C LEU A 48 -1.63 1.13 6.65
N ALA A 49 -0.70 0.25 7.02
CA ALA A 49 -0.35 0.02 8.43
C ALA A 49 0.24 1.27 9.12
N ARG A 50 0.89 2.17 8.36
CA ARG A 50 1.35 3.47 8.88
C ARG A 50 0.19 4.42 9.11
N LEU A 51 -0.75 4.51 8.16
CA LEU A 51 -1.94 5.36 8.28
C LEU A 51 -2.84 4.92 9.46
N GLU A 52 -2.99 3.62 9.68
CA GLU A 52 -3.73 3.06 10.82
C GLU A 52 -3.10 3.40 12.18
N ARG A 53 -1.82 3.80 12.21
CA ARG A 53 -1.08 4.25 13.39
C ARG A 53 -0.92 5.78 13.46
N ASP A 54 -1.69 6.52 12.67
CA ASP A 54 -1.60 7.98 12.56
C ASP A 54 -0.24 8.52 12.08
N ASP A 55 0.57 7.69 11.38
CA ASP A 55 1.80 8.13 10.71
C ASP A 55 1.49 8.59 9.28
N PHE A 56 1.24 9.89 9.13
CA PHE A 56 0.97 10.53 7.85
C PHE A 56 2.22 11.12 7.17
N THR A 57 3.41 10.80 7.67
CA THR A 57 4.67 11.38 7.17
C THR A 57 4.85 11.14 5.68
N ALA A 58 4.48 9.95 5.18
CA ALA A 58 4.58 9.62 3.75
C ALA A 58 3.64 10.45 2.87
N LEU A 59 2.56 11.00 3.44
CA LEU A 59 1.61 11.85 2.73
C LEU A 59 1.97 13.34 2.82
N GLY A 60 3.03 13.70 3.56
CA GLY A 60 3.38 15.09 3.83
C GLY A 60 2.32 15.85 4.63
N LEU A 61 1.39 15.13 5.28
CA LEU A 61 0.37 15.72 6.13
C LEU A 61 0.94 15.80 7.55
N ALA A 62 1.10 17.02 8.09
CA ALA A 62 1.30 17.18 9.52
C ALA A 62 0.06 16.62 10.22
N THR A 63 0.24 15.81 11.28
CA THR A 63 -0.76 15.05 12.04
C THR A 63 -2.11 15.77 12.17
N ALA A 64 -2.93 15.66 11.13
CA ALA A 64 -4.30 16.13 11.09
C ALA A 64 -5.11 14.85 10.97
N SER A 65 -5.92 14.60 11.99
CA SER A 65 -6.75 13.41 12.19
C SER A 65 -7.18 12.78 10.87
N PRO A 66 -6.98 11.47 10.67
CA PRO A 66 -7.39 10.81 9.43
C PRO A 66 -8.89 10.98 9.23
N ALA A 67 -9.31 11.09 7.97
CA ALA A 67 -10.71 11.05 7.61
C ALA A 67 -11.29 9.68 8.01
N SER A 68 -12.22 9.66 8.96
CA SER A 68 -12.94 8.45 9.35
C SER A 68 -13.67 7.87 8.14
N HIS A 69 -13.45 6.59 7.86
CA HIS A 69 -14.23 5.87 6.86
C HIS A 69 -15.63 5.65 7.47
N ASP A 70 -16.59 6.50 7.11
CA ASP A 70 -17.99 6.30 7.44
C ASP A 70 -18.42 5.00 6.75
N SER A 71 -18.54 3.93 7.54
CA SER A 71 -19.18 2.71 7.09
C SER A 71 -20.66 3.04 6.96
N GLY A 72 -21.05 3.53 5.78
CA GLY A 72 -22.44 3.79 5.43
C GLY A 72 -23.27 2.52 5.61
N ALA A 73 -23.85 2.38 6.79
CA ALA A 73 -24.94 1.46 7.08
C ALA A 73 -26.23 2.13 6.59
N ASN A 74 -26.72 1.68 5.44
CA ASN A 74 -28.13 1.79 5.08
C ASN A 74 -28.60 0.44 4.55
#